data_AF-A0A4P9YM25-F1
#
_entry.id   AF-A0A4P9YM25-F1
#
_cell.length_a   1.000
_cell.length_b   1.000
_cell.length_c   1.000
_cell.angle_alpha   90.00
_cell.angle_beta   90.00
_cell.angle_gamma   90.00
#
_symmetry.space_group_name_H-M   'P 1'
#
loop_
_entity.id
_entity.type
_entity.pdbx_description
1 polymer ?
#
loop_
_entity_poly.entity_id
_entity_poly.type
_entity_poly.pdbx_seq_one_letter_code
_entity_poly.pdbx_strand_id
1 'polypeptide(L)'
;KGHKKYEVRGTYPISSLLQELALASEKGIKHLTFDESKLYEPPVNRLSRMIKELFWPSLTRCIDEQGLKLILLDPKDRSFKRHDPRIYVPYDDSLALDYFIHFAAKHKEFQLEVIKLPKEITPEYVKSLNDKPGILTLKLTESINEETGERIVKANKFVVPGGRFNEMYGWDSYFEALGLMIDGYTDLAKSMVENFIYEIEHYGKILNANRSYYLTRSQPPFLTDMALSVYNNLPKTPENLEWLKEAMKAAIKEYKKVWTSSPRMSETGLSLYRSEGIGMPPETEPSHFNVILAPFAEKLGVDIHTYSNLYNNGTISEPELDSYFVHDRSVRESGHDTTYRLDGKCANLCTVDLNSLLYKYEVDIATFIQDHCDSKWTIDGTVETSKDWFEKAEKRKELFEKYLWNEEKGIYFDYNIKTKQQEVYESVTTLWPLWAGLTTQERAERVIKTSLDMFEFKGGLVCGTEKSRGEVGLSRPNRQWDYPFGWAPHQIMAWKALINYNHEPDAKRIAYRWLYMITKSFVDFNGVVPEKYDVVRMSHVCNVEYGNKDSGTPESVELLRWMNTSYQMGLTLMSEKLKRSLNALTPPEKVTFQ
;
A
#
# COMPACT_ATOMS: atom_id res chain seq x y z
N LYS A 1 -9.23 -20.26 42.67
CA LYS A 1 -9.51 -21.69 42.37
C LYS A 1 -10.94 -21.96 41.85
N GLY A 2 -11.57 -21.04 41.09
CA GLY A 2 -12.82 -21.33 40.36
C GLY A 2 -14.05 -21.81 41.16
N HIS A 3 -14.01 -21.81 42.49
CA HIS A 3 -15.11 -22.34 43.33
C HIS A 3 -16.40 -21.51 43.25
N LYS A 4 -16.30 -20.24 42.80
CA LYS A 4 -17.43 -19.39 42.46
C LYS A 4 -17.44 -19.21 40.94
N LYS A 5 -18.61 -19.41 40.33
CA LYS A 5 -18.83 -19.17 38.90
C LYS A 5 -19.35 -17.75 38.70
N TYR A 6 -18.91 -17.12 37.63
CA TYR A 6 -19.38 -15.81 37.18
C TYR A 6 -20.00 -15.96 35.80
N GLU A 7 -21.07 -15.21 35.55
CA GLU A 7 -21.76 -15.23 34.26
C GLU A 7 -21.25 -14.09 33.39
N VAL A 8 -20.82 -14.42 32.16
CA VAL A 8 -20.44 -13.44 31.14
C VAL A 8 -21.61 -13.30 30.17
N ARG A 9 -22.18 -12.09 30.06
CA ARG A 9 -23.38 -11.83 29.24
C ARG A 9 -23.08 -10.86 28.10
N GLY A 10 -23.75 -11.10 26.97
CA GLY A 10 -23.67 -10.26 25.77
C GLY A 10 -22.63 -10.76 24.75
N THR A 11 -22.92 -10.54 23.47
CA THR A 11 -22.10 -11.02 22.36
C THR A 11 -20.65 -10.51 22.45
N TYR A 12 -20.46 -9.24 22.79
CA TYR A 12 -19.14 -8.62 22.82
C TYR A 12 -18.22 -9.16 23.94
N PRO A 13 -18.64 -9.23 25.22
CA PRO A 13 -17.82 -9.85 26.27
C PRO A 13 -17.54 -11.34 26.02
N ILE A 14 -18.51 -12.09 25.48
CA ILE A 14 -18.32 -13.50 25.11
C ILE A 14 -17.29 -13.62 23.99
N SER A 15 -17.37 -12.77 22.97
CA SER A 15 -16.38 -12.75 21.89
C SER A 15 -14.99 -12.35 22.39
N SER A 16 -14.90 -11.35 23.27
CA SER A 16 -13.63 -10.91 23.86
C SER A 16 -12.99 -12.05 24.65
N LEU A 17 -13.79 -12.80 25.42
CA LEU A 17 -13.32 -14.00 26.10
C LEU A 17 -12.83 -15.07 25.12
N LEU A 18 -13.56 -15.32 24.03
CA LEU A 18 -13.17 -16.29 23.01
C LEU A 18 -11.80 -15.96 22.39
N GLN A 19 -11.57 -14.69 22.04
CA GLN A 19 -10.30 -14.23 21.47
C GLN A 19 -9.14 -14.40 22.45
N GLU A 20 -9.34 -14.05 23.72
CA GLU A 20 -8.29 -14.15 24.75
C GLU A 20 -7.93 -15.62 25.04
N LEU A 21 -8.94 -16.51 25.00
CA LEU A 21 -8.71 -17.95 25.08
C LEU A 21 -7.98 -18.49 23.86
N ALA A 22 -8.29 -18.00 22.65
CA ALA A 22 -7.59 -18.39 21.42
C ALA A 22 -6.11 -17.96 21.48
N LEU A 23 -5.82 -16.71 21.83
CA LEU A 23 -4.46 -16.18 22.00
C LEU A 23 -3.67 -16.93 23.08
N ALA A 24 -4.32 -17.30 24.20
CA ALA A 24 -3.70 -18.11 25.24
C ALA A 24 -3.38 -19.53 24.74
N SER A 25 -4.29 -20.13 23.98
CA SER A 25 -4.12 -21.46 23.37
C SER A 25 -2.96 -21.48 22.38
N GLU A 26 -2.83 -20.47 21.51
CA GLU A 26 -1.71 -20.32 20.58
C GLU A 26 -0.36 -20.24 21.30
N LYS A 27 -0.33 -19.59 22.48
CA LYS A 27 0.87 -19.51 23.34
C LYS A 27 1.09 -20.76 24.20
N GLY A 28 0.28 -21.80 24.03
CA GLY A 28 0.35 -23.03 24.84
C GLY A 28 -0.01 -22.84 26.31
N ILE A 29 -0.70 -21.75 26.67
CA ILE A 29 -1.08 -21.42 28.04
C ILE A 29 -2.31 -22.24 28.43
N LYS A 30 -2.14 -23.22 29.33
CA LYS A 30 -3.22 -24.13 29.77
C LYS A 30 -4.16 -23.53 30.83
N HIS A 31 -3.68 -22.56 31.59
CA HIS A 31 -4.45 -21.90 32.65
C HIS A 31 -4.22 -20.40 32.55
N LEU A 32 -5.29 -19.66 32.28
CA LEU A 32 -5.28 -18.21 32.19
C LEU A 32 -5.95 -17.63 33.44
N THR A 33 -5.30 -16.64 34.06
CA THR A 33 -5.98 -15.75 35.01
C THR A 33 -6.39 -14.51 34.24
N PHE A 34 -7.68 -14.22 34.23
CA PHE A 34 -8.24 -13.15 33.42
C PHE A 34 -8.75 -12.02 34.31
N ASP A 35 -8.43 -10.78 33.94
CA ASP A 35 -9.01 -9.59 34.56
C ASP A 35 -10.34 -9.28 33.87
N GLU A 36 -11.43 -9.30 34.64
CA GLU A 36 -12.78 -9.00 34.16
C GLU A 36 -12.85 -7.67 33.39
N SER A 37 -12.02 -6.68 33.78
CA SER A 37 -11.96 -5.37 33.12
C SER A 37 -11.67 -5.47 31.62
N LYS A 38 -10.94 -6.50 31.18
CA LYS A 38 -10.61 -6.73 29.76
C LYS A 38 -11.77 -7.31 28.95
N LEU A 39 -12.75 -7.96 29.59
CA LEU A 39 -13.95 -8.46 28.88
C LEU A 39 -14.90 -7.34 28.51
N TYR A 40 -14.94 -6.30 29.34
CA TYR A 40 -15.82 -5.14 29.20
C TYR A 40 -15.05 -3.88 28.78
N GLU A 41 -13.83 -4.04 28.28
CA GLU A 41 -13.03 -2.96 27.74
C GLU A 41 -13.83 -2.25 26.63
N PRO A 42 -13.94 -0.91 26.66
CA PRO A 42 -14.65 -0.18 25.62
C PRO A 42 -14.10 -0.53 24.22
N PRO A 43 -14.95 -0.83 23.22
CA PRO A 43 -14.51 -1.37 21.92
C PRO A 43 -13.43 -0.56 21.22
N VAL A 44 -13.51 0.77 21.31
CA VAL A 44 -12.53 1.68 20.71
C VAL A 44 -11.17 1.50 21.36
N ASN A 45 -11.14 1.42 22.69
CA ASN A 45 -9.92 1.24 23.46
C ASN A 45 -9.32 -0.15 23.18
N ARG A 46 -10.17 -1.18 23.15
CA ARG A 46 -9.76 -2.56 22.86
C ARG A 46 -9.12 -2.67 21.49
N LEU A 47 -9.78 -2.17 20.44
CA LEU A 47 -9.25 -2.25 19.08
C LEU A 47 -7.96 -1.43 18.91
N SER A 48 -7.91 -0.19 19.43
CA SER A 48 -6.70 0.64 19.39
C SER A 48 -5.53 -0.02 20.12
N ARG A 49 -5.78 -0.62 21.30
CA ARG A 49 -4.76 -1.37 22.05
C ARG A 49 -4.30 -2.61 21.29
N MET A 50 -5.21 -3.38 20.68
CA MET A 50 -4.86 -4.56 19.88
C MET A 50 -4.02 -4.19 18.66
N ILE A 51 -4.35 -3.10 17.96
CA ILE A 51 -3.53 -2.58 16.86
C ILE A 51 -2.10 -2.33 17.33
N LYS A 52 -1.97 -1.55 18.41
CA LYS A 52 -0.68 -1.17 18.96
C LYS A 52 0.14 -2.35 19.48
N GLU A 53 -0.45 -3.19 20.32
CA GLU A 53 0.28 -4.18 21.12
C GLU A 53 0.31 -5.58 20.50
N LEU A 54 -0.58 -5.88 19.55
CA LEU A 54 -0.72 -7.20 18.95
C LEU A 54 -0.47 -7.17 17.45
N PHE A 55 -1.15 -6.29 16.69
CA PHE A 55 -1.13 -6.35 15.22
C PHE A 55 0.15 -5.78 14.60
N TRP A 56 0.69 -4.66 15.08
CA TRP A 56 1.99 -4.22 14.56
C TRP A 56 3.10 -5.24 14.80
N PRO A 57 3.26 -5.82 16.02
CA PRO A 57 4.24 -6.88 16.23
C PRO A 57 3.99 -8.12 15.37
N SER A 58 2.74 -8.56 15.20
CA SER A 58 2.44 -9.77 14.42
C SER A 58 2.65 -9.57 12.92
N LEU A 59 2.49 -8.35 12.40
CA LEU A 59 2.76 -8.00 11.00
C LEU A 59 4.22 -7.62 10.73
N THR A 60 5.07 -7.54 11.77
CA THR A 60 6.48 -7.18 11.58
C THR A 60 7.26 -8.38 11.03
N ARG A 61 8.07 -8.14 10.01
CA ARG A 61 9.00 -9.10 9.38
C ARG A 61 10.40 -8.51 9.27
N CYS A 62 11.37 -9.36 9.00
CA CYS A 62 12.74 -9.03 8.64
C CYS A 62 13.28 -10.13 7.70
N ILE A 63 14.35 -9.87 6.95
CA ILE A 63 14.98 -10.85 6.05
C ILE A 63 16.37 -11.26 6.59
N ASP A 64 16.39 -11.69 7.84
CA ASP A 64 17.57 -12.30 8.49
C ASP A 64 17.31 -13.79 8.79
N GLU A 65 18.22 -14.45 9.50
CA GLU A 65 18.09 -15.87 9.84
C GLU A 65 16.75 -16.21 10.55
N GLN A 66 16.26 -15.33 11.42
CA GLN A 66 15.01 -15.57 12.15
C GLN A 66 13.80 -15.35 11.24
N GLY A 67 13.82 -14.26 10.48
CA GLY A 67 12.72 -13.92 9.56
C GLY A 67 12.59 -14.89 8.39
N LEU A 68 13.71 -15.33 7.80
CA LEU A 68 13.70 -16.30 6.70
C LEU A 68 13.07 -17.63 7.11
N LYS A 69 13.26 -18.10 8.35
CA LYS A 69 12.60 -19.32 8.83
C LYS A 69 11.07 -19.22 8.75
N LEU A 70 10.50 -18.03 8.94
CA LEU A 70 9.07 -17.78 8.80
C LEU A 70 8.66 -17.56 7.34
N ILE A 71 9.43 -16.77 6.60
CA ILE A 71 9.16 -16.42 5.20
C ILE A 71 9.22 -17.65 4.29
N LEU A 72 10.17 -18.56 4.51
CA LEU A 72 10.39 -19.74 3.67
C LEU A 72 9.40 -20.88 3.94
N LEU A 73 8.59 -20.79 5.00
CA LEU A 73 7.50 -21.73 5.28
C LEU A 73 6.18 -21.35 4.57
N ASP A 74 6.27 -20.62 3.44
CA ASP A 74 5.16 -19.93 2.77
C ASP A 74 3.98 -20.87 2.40
N PRO A 75 2.78 -20.68 2.99
CA PRO A 75 1.59 -21.46 2.67
C PRO A 75 0.92 -21.07 1.34
N LYS A 76 1.36 -20.00 0.67
CA LYS A 76 0.82 -19.55 -0.63
C LYS A 76 1.43 -20.29 -1.82
N ASP A 77 2.55 -21.00 -1.64
CA ASP A 77 3.11 -21.82 -2.70
C ASP A 77 2.33 -23.13 -2.82
N ARG A 78 1.25 -23.09 -3.62
CA ARG A 78 0.43 -24.24 -3.98
C ARG A 78 0.86 -24.87 -5.31
N SER A 79 2.05 -24.52 -5.83
CA SER A 79 2.51 -25.07 -7.09
C SER A 79 2.80 -26.57 -6.95
N PHE A 80 2.35 -27.35 -7.94
CA PHE A 80 2.48 -28.82 -7.96
C PHE A 80 3.90 -29.29 -8.35
N LYS A 81 4.89 -28.40 -8.17
CA LYS A 81 6.32 -28.66 -8.10
C LYS A 81 6.80 -27.84 -6.89
N ARG A 82 7.39 -28.46 -5.88
CA ARG A 82 8.26 -27.71 -4.95
C ARG A 82 9.37 -27.08 -5.79
N HIS A 83 9.31 -25.78 -6.04
CA HIS A 83 10.51 -25.05 -6.43
C HIS A 83 11.28 -24.76 -5.16
N ASP A 84 12.59 -25.00 -5.17
CA ASP A 84 13.43 -24.73 -4.02
C ASP A 84 13.34 -23.22 -3.68
N PRO A 85 13.18 -22.84 -2.40
CA PRO A 85 13.04 -21.45 -2.02
C PRO A 85 14.24 -20.65 -2.49
N ARG A 86 14.02 -19.43 -2.96
CA ARG A 86 15.04 -18.65 -3.66
C ARG A 86 15.10 -17.23 -3.13
N ILE A 87 16.31 -16.74 -2.88
CA ILE A 87 16.59 -15.34 -2.56
C ILE A 87 17.49 -14.74 -3.63
N TYR A 88 17.11 -13.56 -4.10
CA TYR A 88 17.85 -12.78 -5.08
C TYR A 88 18.57 -11.62 -4.39
N VAL A 89 19.86 -11.52 -4.65
CA VAL A 89 20.76 -10.53 -4.03
C VAL A 89 21.32 -9.61 -5.12
N PRO A 90 21.34 -8.28 -4.93
CA PRO A 90 21.98 -7.35 -5.87
C PRO A 90 23.42 -7.74 -6.21
N TYR A 91 23.84 -7.39 -7.42
CA TYR A 91 25.18 -7.75 -7.92
C TYR A 91 26.33 -7.10 -7.13
N ASP A 92 26.05 -5.96 -6.49
CA ASP A 92 26.97 -5.10 -5.77
C ASP A 92 26.84 -5.19 -4.24
N ASP A 93 25.92 -6.00 -3.72
CA ASP A 93 25.75 -6.22 -2.28
C ASP A 93 26.47 -7.49 -1.83
N SER A 94 27.78 -7.37 -1.58
CA SER A 94 28.59 -8.49 -1.08
C SER A 94 28.21 -8.91 0.33
N LEU A 95 27.74 -7.98 1.18
CA LEU A 95 27.35 -8.28 2.56
C LEU A 95 26.17 -9.24 2.57
N ALA A 96 25.09 -8.92 1.85
CA ALA A 96 23.93 -9.78 1.74
C ALA A 96 24.27 -11.11 1.06
N LEU A 97 25.11 -11.10 0.03
CA LEU A 97 25.49 -12.32 -0.68
C LEU A 97 26.20 -13.31 0.25
N ASP A 98 27.21 -12.84 0.98
CA ASP A 98 27.96 -13.66 1.94
C ASP A 98 27.05 -14.15 3.07
N TYR A 99 26.17 -13.28 3.57
CA TYR A 99 25.23 -13.60 4.64
C TYR A 99 24.29 -14.76 4.25
N PHE A 100 23.64 -14.67 3.09
CA PHE A 100 22.68 -15.70 2.67
C PHE A 100 23.36 -16.99 2.20
N ILE A 101 24.57 -16.93 1.61
CA ILE A 101 25.37 -18.13 1.32
C ILE A 101 25.68 -18.86 2.62
N HIS A 102 26.08 -18.14 3.67
CA HIS A 102 26.35 -18.74 4.98
C HIS A 102 25.08 -19.34 5.60
N PHE A 103 23.94 -18.61 5.54
CA PHE A 103 22.65 -19.12 5.99
C PHE A 103 22.27 -20.42 5.27
N ALA A 104 22.36 -20.47 3.94
CA ALA A 104 22.01 -21.65 3.15
C ALA A 104 22.94 -22.85 3.46
N ALA A 105 24.22 -22.60 3.72
CA ALA A 105 25.17 -23.64 4.12
C ALA A 105 24.89 -24.19 5.54
N LYS A 106 24.47 -23.31 6.47
CA LYS A 106 24.12 -23.63 7.86
C LYS A 106 22.78 -24.37 7.95
N HIS A 107 21.80 -23.97 7.14
CA HIS A 107 20.42 -24.47 7.18
C HIS A 107 20.04 -25.25 5.91
N LYS A 108 20.69 -26.39 5.70
CA LYS A 108 20.46 -27.25 4.53
C LYS A 108 19.03 -27.77 4.42
N GLU A 109 18.30 -27.82 5.53
CA GLU A 109 16.90 -28.21 5.60
C GLU A 109 15.96 -27.31 4.77
N PHE A 110 16.33 -26.04 4.55
CA PHE A 110 15.53 -25.13 3.73
C PHE A 110 15.83 -25.24 2.24
N GLN A 111 16.94 -25.85 1.82
CA GLN A 111 17.34 -25.91 0.40
C GLN A 111 17.35 -24.53 -0.29
N LEU A 112 17.71 -23.47 0.45
CA LEU A 112 17.68 -22.09 -0.05
C LEU A 112 18.67 -21.88 -1.20
N GLU A 113 18.17 -21.48 -2.35
CA GLU A 113 18.97 -21.06 -3.49
C GLU A 113 19.27 -19.55 -3.42
N VAL A 114 20.55 -19.20 -3.33
CA VAL A 114 21.01 -17.81 -3.30
C VAL A 114 21.48 -17.40 -4.69
N ILE A 115 20.78 -16.44 -5.30
CA ILE A 115 21.04 -16.03 -6.68
C ILE A 115 21.50 -14.58 -6.71
N LYS A 116 22.70 -14.36 -7.25
CA LYS A 116 23.19 -13.02 -7.55
C LYS A 116 22.49 -12.46 -8.79
N LEU A 117 21.85 -11.31 -8.67
CA LEU A 117 21.24 -10.58 -9.77
C LEU A 117 22.34 -10.02 -10.71
N PRO A 118 22.02 -9.77 -11.99
CA PRO A 118 22.90 -9.07 -12.90
C PRO A 118 23.02 -7.60 -12.52
N LYS A 119 24.06 -6.93 -13.05
CA LYS A 119 24.24 -5.47 -12.90
C LYS A 119 23.09 -4.66 -13.48
N GLU A 120 22.59 -5.10 -14.64
CA GLU A 120 21.45 -4.48 -15.32
C GLU A 120 20.28 -5.47 -15.28
N ILE A 121 19.18 -5.05 -14.66
CA ILE A 121 17.96 -5.84 -14.55
C ILE A 121 17.00 -5.37 -15.65
N THR A 122 16.96 -6.09 -16.77
CA THR A 122 16.07 -5.76 -17.90
C THR A 122 14.72 -6.48 -17.78
N PRO A 123 13.66 -5.99 -18.44
CA PRO A 123 12.38 -6.70 -18.48
C PRO A 123 12.47 -8.13 -19.02
N GLU A 124 13.36 -8.39 -19.98
CA GLU A 124 13.62 -9.74 -20.52
C GLU A 124 14.24 -10.66 -19.46
N TYR A 125 15.19 -10.13 -18.67
CA TYR A 125 15.75 -10.88 -17.56
C TYR A 125 14.66 -11.22 -16.54
N VAL A 126 13.82 -10.26 -16.16
CA VAL A 126 12.72 -10.49 -15.20
C VAL A 126 11.73 -11.54 -15.73
N LYS A 127 11.36 -11.47 -17.02
CA LYS A 127 10.54 -12.50 -17.67
C LYS A 127 11.19 -13.89 -17.62
N SER A 128 12.52 -13.98 -17.75
CA SER A 128 13.26 -15.26 -17.63
C SER A 128 13.19 -15.88 -16.23
N LEU A 129 12.80 -15.10 -15.21
CA LEU A 129 12.62 -15.56 -13.83
C LEU A 129 11.19 -16.04 -13.53
N ASN A 130 10.25 -15.99 -14.48
CA ASN A 130 8.85 -16.35 -14.24
C ASN A 130 8.70 -17.79 -13.69
N ASP A 131 9.51 -18.74 -14.18
CA ASP A 131 9.52 -20.14 -13.70
C ASP A 131 10.46 -20.37 -12.50
N LYS A 132 11.12 -19.31 -12.01
CA LYS A 132 12.07 -19.32 -10.89
C LYS A 132 11.81 -18.13 -9.96
N PRO A 133 10.61 -18.00 -9.38
CA PRO A 133 10.30 -16.88 -8.51
C PRO A 133 11.17 -16.91 -7.25
N GLY A 134 11.39 -15.75 -6.64
CA GLY A 134 12.13 -15.64 -5.37
C GLY A 134 11.90 -14.31 -4.68
N ILE A 135 12.21 -14.27 -3.39
CA ILE A 135 12.21 -13.03 -2.61
C ILE A 135 13.47 -12.23 -2.95
N LEU A 136 13.35 -10.91 -2.98
CA LEU A 136 14.48 -10.00 -3.08
C LEU A 136 14.92 -9.62 -1.67
N THR A 137 16.22 -9.64 -1.42
CA THR A 137 16.73 -9.14 -0.14
C THR A 137 16.38 -7.66 0.05
N LEU A 138 16.41 -7.23 1.30
CA LEU A 138 16.32 -5.83 1.70
C LEU A 138 17.58 -5.46 2.49
N LYS A 139 17.61 -4.25 3.05
CA LYS A 139 18.80 -3.71 3.72
C LYS A 139 19.23 -4.59 4.89
N LEU A 140 20.49 -5.01 4.86
CA LEU A 140 21.20 -5.58 6.00
C LEU A 140 22.15 -4.53 6.59
N THR A 141 22.29 -4.55 7.91
CA THR A 141 23.24 -3.73 8.65
C THR A 141 24.25 -4.61 9.36
N GLU A 142 25.51 -4.21 9.35
CA GLU A 142 26.60 -4.88 10.06
C GLU A 142 27.01 -4.05 11.26
N SER A 143 27.16 -4.69 12.42
CA SER A 143 27.75 -4.11 13.62
C SER A 143 28.68 -5.11 14.29
N ILE A 144 29.62 -4.63 15.10
CA ILE A 144 30.51 -5.49 15.89
C ILE A 144 30.00 -5.53 17.33
N ASN A 145 29.90 -6.72 17.92
CA ASN A 145 29.67 -6.86 19.34
C ASN A 145 30.91 -6.35 20.10
N GLU A 146 30.77 -5.30 20.90
CA GLU A 146 31.89 -4.68 21.61
C GLU A 146 32.54 -5.62 22.66
N GLU A 147 31.77 -6.57 23.20
CA GLU A 147 32.25 -7.50 24.23
C GLU A 147 32.92 -8.74 23.64
N THR A 148 32.38 -9.29 22.55
CA THR A 148 32.85 -10.56 21.96
C THR A 148 33.69 -10.38 20.69
N GLY A 149 33.66 -9.19 20.07
CA GLY A 149 34.25 -8.93 18.77
C GLY A 149 33.51 -9.59 17.60
N GLU A 150 32.33 -10.17 17.83
CA GLU A 150 31.57 -10.92 16.83
C GLU A 150 30.84 -10.02 15.82
N ARG A 151 30.84 -10.44 14.55
CA ARG A 151 30.23 -9.76 13.40
C ARG A 151 28.72 -9.98 13.35
N ILE A 152 27.94 -9.06 13.89
CA ILE A 152 26.47 -9.14 13.92
C ILE A 152 25.91 -8.52 12.64
N VAL A 153 25.19 -9.32 11.86
CA VAL A 153 24.41 -8.84 10.71
C VAL A 153 22.92 -8.90 11.04
N LYS A 154 22.22 -7.78 10.87
CA LYS A 154 20.77 -7.66 11.14
C LYS A 154 20.04 -7.11 9.94
N ALA A 155 18.88 -7.68 9.64
CA ALA A 155 18.00 -7.14 8.63
C ALA A 155 17.16 -5.99 9.18
N ASN A 156 16.93 -5.00 8.33
CA ASN A 156 15.93 -3.98 8.58
C ASN A 156 14.54 -4.61 8.66
N LYS A 157 13.75 -4.11 9.61
CA LYS A 157 12.39 -4.60 9.84
C LYS A 157 11.40 -3.84 8.98
N PHE A 158 10.32 -4.50 8.63
CA PHE A 158 9.21 -3.90 7.89
C PHE A 158 7.88 -4.51 8.32
N VAL A 159 6.79 -3.87 7.96
CA VAL A 159 5.42 -4.36 8.17
C VAL A 159 4.87 -4.92 6.85
N VAL A 160 4.06 -5.98 6.94
CA VAL A 160 3.41 -6.59 5.77
C VAL A 160 1.92 -6.27 5.68
N PRO A 161 1.34 -6.29 4.46
CA PRO A 161 -0.10 -6.22 4.16
C PRO A 161 -1.06 -7.28 4.71
N GLY A 162 -0.77 -7.87 5.86
CA GLY A 162 -1.57 -8.92 6.50
C GLY A 162 -0.77 -10.22 6.65
N GLY A 163 -1.17 -11.05 7.61
CA GLY A 163 -0.37 -12.21 8.05
C GLY A 163 -0.05 -13.27 7.00
N ARG A 164 -0.80 -13.30 5.89
CA ARG A 164 -0.49 -14.16 4.74
C ARG A 164 0.70 -13.67 3.91
N PHE A 165 1.05 -12.39 3.97
CA PHE A 165 2.10 -11.76 3.18
C PHE A 165 3.44 -11.82 3.91
N ASN A 166 4.51 -11.93 3.13
CA ASN A 166 5.89 -11.99 3.61
C ASN A 166 6.79 -10.95 2.92
N GLU A 167 6.17 -10.09 2.11
CA GLU A 167 6.81 -9.06 1.30
C GLU A 167 6.50 -7.66 1.84
N MET A 168 7.48 -6.77 1.72
CA MET A 168 7.26 -5.34 1.92
C MET A 168 6.62 -4.77 0.66
N TYR A 169 5.51 -4.04 0.79
CA TYR A 169 4.79 -3.42 -0.33
C TYR A 169 5.05 -1.92 -0.40
N GLY A 170 5.01 -1.35 -1.60
CA GLY A 170 5.32 0.06 -1.85
C GLY A 170 4.42 1.07 -1.11
N TRP A 171 3.25 1.37 -1.65
CA TRP A 171 2.41 2.45 -1.09
C TRP A 171 1.75 2.10 0.26
N ASP A 172 1.56 0.82 0.55
CA ASP A 172 1.05 0.32 1.82
C ASP A 172 1.92 0.78 3.00
N SER A 173 3.24 0.66 2.81
CA SER A 173 4.24 1.02 3.81
C SER A 173 4.15 2.48 4.25
N TYR A 174 3.72 3.39 3.37
CA TYR A 174 3.49 4.79 3.75
C TYR A 174 2.37 4.89 4.80
N PHE A 175 1.22 4.27 4.51
CA PHE A 175 0.10 4.27 5.45
C PHE A 175 0.45 3.52 6.73
N GLU A 176 1.14 2.38 6.65
CA GLU A 176 1.61 1.65 7.83
C GLU A 176 2.54 2.52 8.68
N ALA A 177 3.50 3.22 8.08
CA ALA A 177 4.39 4.14 8.79
C ALA A 177 3.64 5.25 9.55
N LEU A 178 2.58 5.83 8.97
CA LEU A 178 1.73 6.80 9.69
C LEU A 178 1.14 6.21 10.97
N GLY A 179 0.63 4.98 10.91
CA GLY A 179 0.06 4.27 12.06
C GLY A 179 1.12 3.91 13.10
N LEU A 180 2.27 3.42 12.65
CA LEU A 180 3.42 3.09 13.49
C LEU A 180 3.91 4.30 14.29
N MET A 181 4.02 5.47 13.66
CA MET A 181 4.43 6.70 14.34
C MET A 181 3.43 7.12 15.42
N ILE A 182 2.12 7.02 15.16
CA ILE A 182 1.07 7.31 16.16
C ILE A 182 1.23 6.39 17.38
N ASP A 183 1.56 5.11 17.14
CA ASP A 183 1.67 4.11 18.20
C ASP A 183 3.04 4.08 18.90
N GLY A 184 4.02 4.85 18.42
CA GLY A 184 5.36 4.98 19.01
C GLY A 184 6.42 4.06 18.41
N TYR A 185 6.15 3.44 17.26
CA TYR A 185 7.07 2.57 16.51
C TYR A 185 7.82 3.35 15.42
N THR A 186 8.28 4.57 15.70
CA THR A 186 8.97 5.44 14.72
C THR A 186 10.23 4.79 14.14
N ASP A 187 10.97 4.02 14.94
CA ASP A 187 12.17 3.31 14.45
C ASP A 187 11.83 2.25 13.40
N LEU A 188 10.66 1.60 13.52
CA LEU A 188 10.19 0.64 12.51
C LEU A 188 9.82 1.36 11.20
N ALA A 189 9.13 2.50 11.29
CA ALA A 189 8.85 3.34 10.14
C ALA A 189 10.14 3.86 9.46
N LYS A 190 11.15 4.24 10.25
CA LYS A 190 12.50 4.61 9.76
C LYS A 190 13.17 3.45 9.01
N SER A 191 13.09 2.24 9.56
CA SER A 191 13.64 1.02 8.94
C SER A 191 13.00 0.70 7.59
N MET A 192 11.69 0.96 7.45
CA MET A 192 10.96 0.82 6.18
C MET A 192 11.42 1.83 5.12
N VAL A 193 11.61 3.10 5.49
CA VAL A 193 12.21 4.10 4.57
C VAL A 193 13.60 3.66 4.11
N GLU A 194 14.42 3.10 5.00
CA GLU A 194 15.75 2.59 4.65
C GLU A 194 15.69 1.39 3.68
N ASN A 195 14.65 0.56 3.77
CA ASN A 195 14.39 -0.49 2.77
C ASN A 195 14.00 0.11 1.41
N PHE A 196 13.21 1.20 1.37
CA PHE A 196 12.93 1.88 0.10
C PHE A 196 14.16 2.55 -0.52
N ILE A 197 15.04 3.12 0.30
CA ILE A 197 16.35 3.60 -0.18
C ILE A 197 17.11 2.44 -0.84
N TYR A 198 17.18 1.29 -0.17
CA TYR A 198 17.81 0.08 -0.70
C TYR A 198 17.20 -0.39 -2.03
N GLU A 199 15.87 -0.43 -2.13
CA GLU A 199 15.19 -0.80 -3.37
C GLU A 199 15.50 0.18 -4.53
N ILE A 200 15.51 1.47 -4.26
CA ILE A 200 15.86 2.48 -5.27
C ILE A 200 17.34 2.38 -5.67
N GLU A 201 18.23 2.08 -4.72
CA GLU A 201 19.66 1.92 -4.97
C GLU A 201 19.95 0.72 -5.87
N HIS A 202 19.42 -0.45 -5.52
CA HIS A 202 19.77 -1.72 -6.16
C HIS A 202 18.78 -2.20 -7.23
N TYR A 203 17.49 -1.83 -7.15
CA TYR A 203 16.44 -2.23 -8.09
C TYR A 203 15.92 -1.06 -8.95
N GLY A 204 16.39 0.16 -8.65
CA GLY A 204 16.16 1.37 -9.42
C GLY A 204 14.81 2.05 -9.16
N LYS A 205 13.94 1.47 -8.33
CA LYS A 205 12.61 2.00 -7.98
C LYS A 205 12.10 1.34 -6.70
N ILE A 206 11.16 1.99 -6.00
CA ILE A 206 10.33 1.29 -5.02
C ILE A 206 9.50 0.25 -5.75
N LEU A 207 9.55 -1.00 -5.28
CA LEU A 207 8.86 -2.10 -5.92
C LEU A 207 7.41 -2.17 -5.46
N ASN A 208 6.56 -2.80 -6.27
CA ASN A 208 5.21 -3.15 -5.83
C ASN A 208 5.27 -4.04 -4.58
N ALA A 209 6.10 -5.09 -4.62
CA ALA A 209 6.64 -5.74 -3.43
C ALA A 209 8.00 -6.37 -3.74
N ASN A 210 8.78 -6.78 -2.74
CA ASN A 210 10.14 -7.29 -2.91
C ASN A 210 10.22 -8.77 -3.38
N ARG A 211 9.62 -9.10 -4.52
CA ARG A 211 9.79 -10.39 -5.23
C ARG A 211 10.26 -10.18 -6.67
N SER A 212 10.92 -11.19 -7.24
CA SER A 212 11.54 -11.11 -8.58
C SER A 212 10.57 -10.65 -9.68
N TYR A 213 9.34 -11.15 -9.70
CA TYR A 213 8.33 -10.79 -10.71
C TYR A 213 7.79 -9.35 -10.58
N TYR A 214 8.08 -8.63 -9.48
CA TYR A 214 7.76 -7.21 -9.34
C TYR A 214 8.89 -6.26 -9.79
N LEU A 215 10.09 -6.74 -10.15
CA LEU A 215 11.26 -5.90 -10.51
C LEU A 215 10.99 -4.84 -11.62
N THR A 216 9.95 -5.04 -12.42
CA THR A 216 9.51 -4.14 -13.51
C THR A 216 8.29 -3.27 -13.17
N ARG A 217 7.79 -3.30 -11.93
CA ARG A 217 6.50 -2.73 -11.53
C ARG A 217 6.58 -2.06 -10.17
N SER A 218 6.34 -0.76 -10.13
CA SER A 218 6.35 0.05 -8.91
C SER A 218 4.97 0.10 -8.24
N GLN A 219 4.77 1.08 -7.37
CA GLN A 219 3.49 1.47 -6.76
C GLN A 219 3.44 3.00 -6.54
N PRO A 220 2.28 3.60 -6.18
CA PRO A 220 2.17 5.05 -6.00
C PRO A 220 3.26 5.64 -5.07
N PRO A 221 4.00 6.69 -5.51
CA PRO A 221 5.19 7.16 -4.80
C PRO A 221 4.87 8.08 -3.61
N PHE A 222 5.29 7.69 -2.40
CA PHE A 222 5.09 8.45 -1.15
C PHE A 222 6.38 8.71 -0.36
N LEU A 223 7.56 8.42 -0.92
CA LEU A 223 8.82 8.41 -0.15
C LEU A 223 9.14 9.75 0.50
N THR A 224 8.92 10.88 -0.18
CA THR A 224 9.26 12.20 0.37
C THR A 224 8.45 12.52 1.61
N ASP A 225 7.12 12.33 1.54
CA ASP A 225 6.21 12.59 2.67
C ASP A 225 6.43 11.58 3.80
N MET A 226 6.70 10.31 3.47
CA MET A 226 7.05 9.27 4.45
C MET A 226 8.32 9.64 5.22
N ALA A 227 9.40 9.99 4.51
CA ALA A 227 10.68 10.33 5.11
C ALA A 227 10.59 11.61 5.96
N LEU A 228 9.91 12.64 5.47
CA LEU A 228 9.66 13.88 6.23
C LEU A 228 8.83 13.61 7.49
N SER A 229 7.77 12.81 7.38
CA SER A 229 6.92 12.47 8.52
C SER A 229 7.68 11.70 9.59
N VAL A 230 8.50 10.73 9.20
CA VAL A 230 9.40 10.00 10.12
C VAL A 230 10.42 10.96 10.74
N TYR A 231 11.11 11.78 9.93
CA TYR A 231 12.06 12.77 10.45
C TYR A 231 11.42 13.71 11.47
N ASN A 232 10.18 14.14 11.23
CA ASN A 232 9.41 14.99 12.13
C ASN A 232 9.07 14.34 13.48
N ASN A 233 9.04 13.01 13.53
CA ASN A 233 8.86 12.24 14.76
C ASN A 233 10.18 11.73 15.37
N LEU A 234 11.33 12.05 14.78
CA LEU A 234 12.66 11.73 15.29
C LEU A 234 13.29 12.93 16.03
N PRO A 235 14.23 12.68 16.96
CA PRO A 235 15.07 13.73 17.53
C PRO A 235 15.83 14.49 16.43
N LYS A 236 15.89 15.82 16.52
CA LYS A 236 16.55 16.69 15.53
C LYS A 236 18.08 16.69 15.72
N THR A 237 18.71 15.58 15.37
CA THR A 237 20.16 15.37 15.44
C THR A 237 20.81 15.47 14.05
N PRO A 238 22.12 15.75 13.95
CA PRO A 238 22.84 15.71 12.68
C PRO A 238 22.74 14.34 11.96
N GLU A 239 22.74 13.25 12.72
CA GLU A 239 22.59 11.88 12.19
C GLU A 239 21.23 11.67 11.52
N ASN A 240 20.15 12.11 12.16
CA ASN A 240 18.80 11.98 11.58
C ASN A 240 18.61 12.91 10.38
N LEU A 241 19.28 14.07 10.36
CA LEU A 241 19.29 14.94 9.19
C LEU A 241 20.04 14.29 8.02
N GLU A 242 21.14 13.61 8.27
CA GLU A 242 21.88 12.88 7.24
C GLU A 242 21.06 11.69 6.70
N TRP A 243 20.37 10.97 7.58
CA TRP A 243 19.41 9.94 7.18
C TRP A 243 18.30 10.52 6.26
N LEU A 244 17.77 11.71 6.57
CA LEU A 244 16.78 12.36 5.72
C LEU A 244 17.38 12.77 4.37
N LYS A 245 18.65 13.23 4.32
CA LYS A 245 19.35 13.47 3.06
C LYS A 245 19.42 12.20 2.21
N GLU A 246 19.78 11.06 2.78
CA GLU A 246 19.82 9.80 2.01
C GLU A 246 18.45 9.43 1.44
N ALA A 247 17.37 9.61 2.22
CA ALA A 247 16.01 9.40 1.73
C ALA A 247 15.63 10.37 0.58
N MET A 248 15.98 11.65 0.71
CA MET A 248 15.72 12.66 -0.33
C MET A 248 16.55 12.43 -1.59
N LYS A 249 17.79 11.96 -1.44
CA LYS A 249 18.65 11.55 -2.56
C LYS A 249 18.01 10.40 -3.33
N ALA A 250 17.53 9.38 -2.63
CA ALA A 250 16.81 8.26 -3.22
C ALA A 250 15.52 8.74 -3.92
N ALA A 251 14.72 9.61 -3.30
CA ALA A 251 13.52 10.17 -3.91
C ALA A 251 13.81 10.97 -5.20
N ILE A 252 14.88 11.77 -5.22
CA ILE A 252 15.34 12.48 -6.42
C ILE A 252 15.71 11.51 -7.54
N LYS A 253 16.44 10.43 -7.21
CA LYS A 253 16.80 9.38 -8.17
C LYS A 253 15.55 8.71 -8.73
N GLU A 254 14.61 8.30 -7.87
CA GLU A 254 13.36 7.68 -8.26
C GLU A 254 12.52 8.60 -9.18
N TYR A 255 12.32 9.85 -8.77
CA TYR A 255 11.62 10.86 -9.56
C TYR A 255 12.21 10.96 -10.98
N LYS A 256 13.53 11.18 -11.09
CA LYS A 256 14.22 11.41 -12.37
C LYS A 256 14.29 10.16 -13.25
N LYS A 257 14.52 8.98 -12.66
CA LYS A 257 14.82 7.74 -13.40
C LYS A 257 13.60 6.87 -13.64
N VAL A 258 12.52 7.04 -12.88
CA VAL A 258 11.31 6.19 -12.96
C VAL A 258 10.12 7.02 -13.44
N TRP A 259 9.74 8.03 -12.67
CA TRP A 259 8.46 8.71 -12.85
C TRP A 259 8.48 9.77 -13.93
N THR A 260 9.60 10.45 -14.12
CA THR A 260 9.78 11.47 -15.16
C THR A 260 10.70 11.04 -16.30
N SER A 261 10.80 9.74 -16.52
CA SER A 261 11.54 9.13 -17.63
C SER A 261 10.60 8.31 -18.53
N SER A 262 11.07 7.98 -19.73
CA SER A 262 10.37 7.01 -20.58
C SER A 262 10.39 5.63 -19.91
N PRO A 263 9.28 4.84 -19.95
CA PRO A 263 8.06 5.10 -20.71
C PRO A 263 6.95 5.84 -19.95
N ARG A 264 7.17 6.23 -18.69
CA ARG A 264 6.13 6.83 -17.82
C ARG A 264 5.87 8.31 -18.11
N MET A 265 6.88 9.06 -18.57
CA MET A 265 6.71 10.45 -18.98
C MET A 265 5.98 10.54 -20.33
N SER A 266 4.87 11.28 -20.37
CA SER A 266 4.05 11.44 -21.58
C SER A 266 4.37 12.71 -22.38
N GLU A 267 3.80 12.83 -23.58
CA GLU A 267 3.90 14.03 -24.42
C GLU A 267 3.30 15.30 -23.79
N THR A 268 2.45 15.16 -22.77
CA THR A 268 1.85 16.30 -22.06
C THR A 268 2.81 16.93 -21.05
N GLY A 269 3.89 16.23 -20.67
CA GLY A 269 4.75 16.58 -19.53
C GLY A 269 4.25 16.03 -18.18
N LEU A 270 3.07 15.40 -18.14
CA LEU A 270 2.58 14.63 -17.01
C LEU A 270 2.98 13.15 -17.13
N SER A 271 2.97 12.43 -16.01
CA SER A 271 3.38 11.03 -15.92
C SER A 271 2.19 10.07 -15.95
N LEU A 272 2.48 8.83 -16.37
CA LEU A 272 1.57 7.70 -16.49
C LEU A 272 2.06 6.57 -15.58
N TYR A 273 1.15 5.76 -15.04
CA TYR A 273 1.51 4.40 -14.67
C TYR A 273 1.74 3.60 -15.94
N ARG A 274 2.95 3.07 -16.14
CA ARG A 274 3.31 2.33 -17.36
C ARG A 274 4.45 1.36 -17.07
N SER A 275 4.08 0.22 -16.50
CA SER A 275 5.03 -0.83 -16.12
C SER A 275 5.72 -1.44 -17.34
N GLU A 276 7.01 -1.74 -17.19
CA GLU A 276 7.93 -2.15 -18.26
C GLU A 276 7.97 -3.67 -18.47
N GLY A 277 7.26 -4.45 -17.66
CA GLY A 277 7.27 -5.93 -17.75
C GLY A 277 6.86 -6.46 -19.12
N ILE A 278 7.21 -7.71 -19.43
CA ILE A 278 6.91 -8.37 -20.71
C ILE A 278 6.08 -9.63 -20.45
N GLY A 279 5.04 -9.83 -21.26
CA GLY A 279 4.18 -11.02 -21.22
C GLY A 279 3.18 -11.02 -20.06
N MET A 280 2.62 -12.20 -19.79
CA MET A 280 1.60 -12.38 -18.76
C MET A 280 2.21 -12.33 -17.35
N PRO A 281 1.60 -11.62 -16.39
CA PRO A 281 2.05 -11.62 -14.99
C PRO A 281 1.97 -13.04 -14.37
N PRO A 282 3.10 -13.62 -13.92
CA PRO A 282 3.16 -15.01 -13.46
C PRO A 282 2.52 -15.23 -12.08
N GLU A 283 2.29 -14.16 -11.30
CA GLU A 283 1.82 -14.21 -9.92
C GLU A 283 0.31 -14.34 -9.76
N THR A 284 -0.44 -14.31 -10.87
CA THR A 284 -1.89 -14.43 -10.86
C THR A 284 -2.35 -15.88 -10.71
N GLU A 285 -3.61 -16.10 -10.36
CA GLU A 285 -4.16 -17.47 -10.33
C GLU A 285 -4.08 -18.10 -11.73
N PRO A 286 -3.79 -19.41 -11.87
CA PRO A 286 -3.56 -20.02 -13.19
C PRO A 286 -4.68 -19.84 -14.22
N SER A 287 -5.92 -19.66 -13.76
CA SER A 287 -7.10 -19.44 -14.60
C SER A 287 -7.46 -17.97 -14.81
N HIS A 288 -6.74 -17.03 -14.20
CA HIS A 288 -7.11 -15.62 -14.11
C HIS A 288 -7.32 -14.97 -15.49
N PHE A 289 -6.46 -15.31 -16.46
CA PHE A 289 -6.50 -14.75 -17.81
C PHE A 289 -7.24 -15.64 -18.83
N ASN A 290 -7.84 -16.77 -18.43
CA ASN A 290 -8.44 -17.72 -19.37
C ASN A 290 -9.50 -17.08 -20.26
N VAL A 291 -10.36 -16.22 -19.70
CA VAL A 291 -11.41 -15.53 -20.47
C VAL A 291 -10.83 -14.59 -21.52
N ILE A 292 -9.70 -13.94 -21.21
CA ILE A 292 -9.01 -13.02 -22.11
C ILE A 292 -8.27 -13.78 -23.22
N LEU A 293 -7.68 -14.93 -22.89
CA LEU A 293 -6.93 -15.76 -23.84
C LEU A 293 -7.82 -16.60 -24.76
N ALA A 294 -9.04 -16.94 -24.32
CA ALA A 294 -9.92 -17.87 -25.03
C ALA A 294 -10.18 -17.51 -26.52
N PRO A 295 -10.51 -16.24 -26.88
CA PRO A 295 -10.74 -15.88 -28.28
C PRO A 295 -9.49 -16.05 -29.16
N PHE A 296 -8.30 -15.77 -28.60
CA PHE A 296 -7.03 -15.90 -29.31
C PHE A 296 -6.62 -17.37 -29.48
N ALA A 297 -6.86 -18.19 -28.45
CA ALA A 297 -6.63 -19.63 -28.49
C ALA A 297 -7.52 -20.31 -29.54
N GLU A 298 -8.82 -19.95 -29.56
CA GLU A 298 -9.78 -20.44 -30.55
C GLU A 298 -9.37 -20.06 -31.98
N LYS A 299 -8.97 -18.80 -32.20
CA LYS A 299 -8.46 -18.31 -33.50
C LYS A 299 -7.25 -19.10 -33.99
N LEU A 300 -6.36 -19.54 -33.09
CA LEU A 300 -5.18 -20.34 -33.41
C LEU A 300 -5.48 -21.85 -33.49
N GLY A 301 -6.67 -22.30 -33.07
CA GLY A 301 -7.07 -23.71 -33.06
C GLY A 301 -6.35 -24.55 -32.01
N VAL A 302 -5.90 -23.93 -30.91
CA VAL A 302 -5.22 -24.62 -29.79
C VAL A 302 -5.97 -24.39 -28.48
N ASP A 303 -5.71 -25.20 -27.46
CA ASP A 303 -6.25 -24.96 -26.12
C ASP A 303 -5.54 -23.77 -25.43
N ILE A 304 -6.18 -23.20 -24.39
CA ILE A 304 -5.70 -22.01 -23.68
C ILE A 304 -4.32 -22.23 -23.04
N HIS A 305 -4.03 -23.43 -22.54
CA HIS A 305 -2.74 -23.72 -21.89
C HIS A 305 -1.62 -23.72 -22.93
N THR A 306 -1.83 -24.39 -24.06
CA THR A 306 -0.91 -24.37 -25.20
C THR A 306 -0.70 -22.93 -25.70
N TYR A 307 -1.78 -22.16 -25.88
CA TYR A 307 -1.69 -20.76 -26.29
C TYR A 307 -0.86 -19.91 -25.31
N SER A 308 -1.13 -20.04 -24.01
CA SER A 308 -0.41 -19.33 -22.95
C SER A 308 1.09 -19.61 -22.97
N ASN A 309 1.48 -20.88 -23.15
CA ASN A 309 2.89 -21.27 -23.26
C ASN A 309 3.56 -20.66 -24.51
N LEU A 310 2.89 -20.72 -25.67
CA LEU A 310 3.38 -20.12 -26.92
C LEU A 310 3.51 -18.61 -26.84
N TYR A 311 2.61 -17.93 -26.13
CA TYR A 311 2.66 -16.49 -25.92
C TYR A 311 3.80 -16.12 -24.95
N ASN A 312 3.87 -16.80 -23.81
CA ASN A 312 4.87 -16.52 -22.78
C ASN A 312 6.29 -16.82 -23.27
N ASN A 313 6.52 -17.86 -24.07
CA ASN A 313 7.85 -18.14 -24.63
C ASN A 313 8.19 -17.27 -25.87
N GLY A 314 7.27 -16.42 -26.33
CA GLY A 314 7.46 -15.52 -27.48
C GLY A 314 7.37 -16.20 -28.85
N THR A 315 6.87 -17.43 -28.93
CA THR A 315 6.63 -18.13 -30.21
C THR A 315 5.53 -17.44 -31.01
N ILE A 316 4.51 -16.91 -30.34
CA ILE A 316 3.46 -16.09 -30.94
C ILE A 316 3.53 -14.66 -30.41
N SER A 317 3.23 -13.69 -31.29
CA SER A 317 3.11 -12.28 -30.95
C SER A 317 1.71 -11.82 -31.34
N GLU A 318 0.98 -11.28 -30.37
CA GLU A 318 -0.36 -10.72 -30.57
C GLU A 318 -0.39 -9.31 -29.95
N PRO A 319 -0.21 -8.24 -30.75
CA PRO A 319 -0.09 -6.87 -30.25
C PRO A 319 -1.28 -6.38 -29.42
N GLU A 320 -2.48 -6.90 -29.69
CA GLU A 320 -3.67 -6.59 -28.89
C GLU A 320 -3.54 -7.14 -27.46
N LEU A 321 -3.01 -8.36 -27.33
CA LEU A 321 -2.78 -9.00 -26.04
C LEU A 321 -1.59 -8.36 -25.31
N ASP A 322 -0.54 -7.96 -26.04
CA ASP A 322 0.56 -7.17 -25.49
C ASP A 322 0.05 -5.86 -24.89
N SER A 323 -0.82 -5.15 -25.63
CA SER A 323 -1.45 -3.92 -25.14
C SER A 323 -2.30 -4.18 -23.90
N TYR A 324 -3.07 -5.27 -23.87
CA TYR A 324 -3.86 -5.67 -22.70
C TYR A 324 -2.97 -5.84 -21.47
N PHE A 325 -1.87 -6.60 -21.58
CA PHE A 325 -0.99 -6.85 -20.44
C PHE A 325 -0.18 -5.62 -20.00
N VAL A 326 0.11 -4.68 -20.90
CA VAL A 326 0.65 -3.36 -20.52
C VAL A 326 -0.35 -2.61 -19.63
N HIS A 327 -1.64 -2.61 -19.99
CA HIS A 327 -2.68 -2.01 -19.17
C HIS A 327 -2.85 -2.75 -17.83
N ASP A 328 -2.92 -4.08 -17.81
CA ASP A 328 -3.04 -4.87 -16.58
C ASP A 328 -1.89 -4.59 -15.59
N ARG A 329 -0.63 -4.64 -16.05
CA ARG A 329 0.53 -4.33 -15.18
C ARG A 329 0.50 -2.88 -14.68
N SER A 330 0.00 -1.95 -15.48
CA SER A 330 -0.11 -0.54 -15.09
C SER A 330 -1.23 -0.31 -14.08
N VAL A 331 -2.34 -1.04 -14.18
CA VAL A 331 -3.40 -1.06 -13.16
C VAL A 331 -2.83 -1.51 -11.81
N ARG A 332 -2.02 -2.56 -11.79
CA ARG A 332 -1.31 -3.04 -10.58
C ARG A 332 -0.28 -2.04 -10.05
N GLU A 333 0.41 -1.33 -10.94
CA GLU A 333 1.33 -0.24 -10.56
C GLU A 333 0.59 0.96 -9.93
N SER A 334 -0.67 1.17 -10.28
CA SER A 334 -1.49 2.25 -9.70
C SER A 334 -1.98 1.96 -8.27
N GLY A 335 -1.87 0.70 -7.81
CA GLY A 335 -2.45 0.22 -6.55
C GLY A 335 -3.97 -0.01 -6.59
N HIS A 336 -4.66 0.36 -7.68
CA HIS A 336 -6.10 0.23 -7.83
C HIS A 336 -6.49 -0.98 -8.69
N ASP A 337 -5.84 -2.14 -8.50
CA ASP A 337 -6.19 -3.39 -9.17
C ASP A 337 -7.41 -4.07 -8.50
N THR A 338 -8.61 -4.11 -9.08
CA THR A 338 -9.03 -3.47 -10.35
C THR A 338 -10.15 -2.44 -10.16
N THR A 339 -10.29 -1.54 -11.14
CA THR A 339 -11.33 -0.50 -11.24
C THR A 339 -11.65 -0.23 -12.72
N TYR A 340 -12.92 0.00 -13.02
CA TYR A 340 -13.34 0.43 -14.36
C TYR A 340 -12.82 1.82 -14.76
N ARG A 341 -12.29 2.60 -13.81
CA ARG A 341 -11.51 3.81 -14.12
C ARG A 341 -10.29 3.51 -14.98
N LEU A 342 -9.65 2.35 -14.78
CA LEU A 342 -8.32 2.07 -15.31
C LEU A 342 -8.27 0.87 -16.28
N ASP A 343 -9.22 -0.07 -16.18
CA ASP A 343 -9.29 -1.28 -17.02
C ASP A 343 -9.15 -0.95 -18.52
N GLY A 344 -8.16 -1.57 -19.18
CA GLY A 344 -7.92 -1.44 -20.63
C GLY A 344 -7.39 -0.07 -21.09
N LYS A 345 -7.16 0.88 -20.18
CA LYS A 345 -6.71 2.24 -20.54
C LYS A 345 -5.63 2.84 -19.64
N CYS A 346 -5.36 2.27 -18.46
CA CYS A 346 -4.43 2.78 -17.44
C CYS A 346 -3.10 3.32 -17.99
N ALA A 347 -2.38 2.52 -18.78
CA ALA A 347 -1.09 2.89 -19.39
C ALA A 347 -1.07 4.08 -20.34
N ASN A 348 -2.24 4.68 -20.62
CA ASN A 348 -2.41 5.88 -21.43
C ASN A 348 -3.03 7.04 -20.63
N LEU A 349 -3.21 6.91 -19.31
CA LEU A 349 -3.84 7.92 -18.47
C LEU A 349 -2.80 8.72 -17.69
N CYS A 350 -2.80 10.03 -17.90
CA CYS A 350 -2.24 10.98 -16.93
C CYS A 350 -3.24 11.06 -15.78
N THR A 351 -2.99 10.28 -14.73
CA THR A 351 -3.93 10.16 -13.64
C THR A 351 -3.79 11.29 -12.63
N VAL A 352 -4.90 11.69 -12.02
CA VAL A 352 -4.97 12.70 -10.95
C VAL A 352 -4.11 12.29 -9.76
N ASP A 353 -4.15 11.00 -9.40
CA ASP A 353 -3.38 10.45 -8.29
C ASP A 353 -1.86 10.63 -8.46
N LEU A 354 -1.25 10.01 -9.46
CA LEU A 354 0.20 10.01 -9.69
C LEU A 354 0.74 11.42 -9.82
N ASN A 355 0.05 12.28 -10.58
CA ASN A 355 0.53 13.63 -10.81
C ASN A 355 0.36 14.54 -9.58
N SER A 356 -0.55 14.22 -8.66
CA SER A 356 -0.60 14.87 -7.34
C SER A 356 0.58 14.43 -6.47
N LEU A 357 0.92 13.14 -6.49
CA LEU A 357 2.06 12.60 -5.74
C LEU A 357 3.40 13.14 -6.25
N LEU A 358 3.55 13.30 -7.57
CA LEU A 358 4.76 13.89 -8.15
C LEU A 358 4.89 15.39 -7.87
N TYR A 359 3.78 16.13 -7.80
CA TYR A 359 3.80 17.50 -7.30
C TYR A 359 4.28 17.54 -5.85
N LYS A 360 3.80 16.62 -5.01
CA LYS A 360 4.24 16.51 -3.63
C LYS A 360 5.74 16.20 -3.52
N TYR A 361 6.27 15.30 -4.35
CA TYR A 361 7.72 15.07 -4.44
C TYR A 361 8.48 16.36 -4.79
N GLU A 362 8.02 17.09 -5.81
CA GLU A 362 8.69 18.32 -6.26
C GLU A 362 8.72 19.39 -5.15
N VAL A 363 7.60 19.60 -4.46
CA VAL A 363 7.51 20.57 -3.36
C VAL A 363 8.32 20.13 -2.15
N ASP A 364 8.22 18.86 -1.74
CA ASP A 364 8.96 18.33 -0.59
C ASP A 364 10.47 18.43 -0.79
N ILE A 365 10.95 18.06 -1.99
CA ILE A 365 12.37 18.18 -2.34
C ILE A 365 12.80 19.64 -2.37
N ALA A 366 11.98 20.54 -2.94
CA ALA A 366 12.29 21.97 -2.99
C ALA A 366 12.42 22.57 -1.59
N THR A 367 11.43 22.32 -0.72
CA THR A 367 11.42 22.78 0.68
C THR A 367 12.57 22.17 1.47
N PHE A 368 12.85 20.88 1.30
CA PHE A 368 14.00 20.23 1.93
C PHE A 368 15.32 20.91 1.57
N ILE A 369 15.58 21.15 0.27
CA ILE A 369 16.80 21.81 -0.18
C ILE A 369 16.87 23.25 0.36
N GLN A 370 15.75 23.95 0.40
CA GLN A 370 15.67 25.31 0.94
C GLN A 370 16.01 25.35 2.43
N ASP A 371 15.41 24.48 3.23
CA ASP A 371 15.46 24.53 4.70
C ASP A 371 16.70 23.84 5.29
N HIS A 372 17.27 22.87 4.57
CA HIS A 372 18.31 21.99 5.11
C HIS A 372 19.60 21.94 4.29
N CYS A 373 19.63 22.55 3.11
CA CYS A 373 20.79 22.53 2.21
C CYS A 373 21.12 23.93 1.66
N ASP A 374 20.83 25.01 2.40
CA ASP A 374 21.13 26.39 1.99
C ASP A 374 20.63 26.72 0.56
N SER A 375 19.46 26.19 0.17
CA SER A 375 18.87 26.30 -1.17
C SER A 375 19.67 25.68 -2.32
N LYS A 376 20.78 24.98 -2.05
CA LYS A 376 21.64 24.34 -3.05
C LYS A 376 22.30 23.08 -2.50
N TRP A 377 22.03 21.94 -3.12
CA TRP A 377 22.59 20.66 -2.73
C TRP A 377 23.31 19.98 -3.89
N THR A 378 24.57 19.58 -3.69
CA THR A 378 25.34 18.81 -4.68
C THR A 378 25.23 17.33 -4.39
N ILE A 379 24.65 16.57 -5.33
CA ILE A 379 24.45 15.12 -5.27
C ILE A 379 25.15 14.49 -6.47
N ASP A 380 26.15 13.64 -6.21
CA ASP A 380 26.87 12.89 -7.25
C ASP A 380 27.39 13.79 -8.41
N GLY A 381 27.85 15.00 -8.07
CA GLY A 381 28.36 16.00 -9.02
C GLY A 381 27.28 16.85 -9.72
N THR A 382 25.99 16.58 -9.49
CA THR A 382 24.87 17.39 -9.98
C THR A 382 24.41 18.36 -8.90
N VAL A 383 24.18 19.61 -9.27
CA VAL A 383 23.63 20.63 -8.36
C VAL A 383 22.12 20.63 -8.49
N GLU A 384 21.43 20.41 -7.38
CA GLU A 384 20.00 20.61 -7.22
C GLU A 384 19.76 21.93 -6.47
N THR A 385 18.88 22.79 -6.97
CA THR A 385 18.49 24.02 -6.25
C THR A 385 17.01 23.99 -5.91
N SER A 386 16.63 24.55 -4.76
CA SER A 386 15.22 24.64 -4.35
C SER A 386 14.38 25.37 -5.41
N LYS A 387 14.95 26.41 -6.02
CA LYS A 387 14.34 27.17 -7.13
C LYS A 387 13.98 26.27 -8.32
N ASP A 388 14.91 25.43 -8.79
CA ASP A 388 14.65 24.56 -9.95
C ASP A 388 13.54 23.55 -9.68
N TRP A 389 13.39 23.10 -8.42
CA TRP A 389 12.33 22.17 -8.01
C TRP A 389 10.98 22.87 -7.84
N PHE A 390 10.94 24.08 -7.27
CA PHE A 390 9.71 24.90 -7.26
C PHE A 390 9.23 25.25 -8.68
N GLU A 391 10.14 25.52 -9.62
CA GLU A 391 9.77 25.73 -11.03
C GLU A 391 9.18 24.46 -11.68
N LYS A 392 9.65 23.26 -11.30
CA LYS A 392 9.03 21.99 -11.74
C LYS A 392 7.63 21.83 -11.17
N ALA A 393 7.46 22.09 -9.87
CA ALA A 393 6.16 22.05 -9.20
C ALA A 393 5.15 22.99 -9.86
N GLU A 394 5.53 24.24 -10.12
CA GLU A 394 4.63 25.20 -10.77
C GLU A 394 4.29 24.77 -12.21
N LYS A 395 5.28 24.31 -12.99
CA LYS A 395 5.01 23.76 -14.33
C LYS A 395 4.06 22.56 -14.28
N ARG A 396 4.23 21.65 -13.32
CA ARG A 396 3.33 20.51 -13.16
C ARG A 396 1.94 20.98 -12.83
N LYS A 397 1.79 21.93 -11.90
CA LYS A 397 0.50 22.51 -11.52
C LYS A 397 -0.20 23.16 -12.71
N GLU A 398 0.50 23.93 -13.55
CA GLU A 398 -0.06 24.48 -14.78
C GLU A 398 -0.59 23.38 -15.72
N LEU A 399 0.18 22.31 -15.92
CA LEU A 399 -0.23 21.17 -16.76
C LEU A 399 -1.38 20.38 -16.11
N PHE A 400 -1.36 20.21 -14.80
CA PHE A 400 -2.40 19.54 -14.02
C PHE A 400 -3.74 20.27 -14.16
N GLU A 401 -3.74 21.58 -13.99
CA GLU A 401 -4.91 22.44 -14.18
C GLU A 401 -5.38 22.44 -15.64
N LYS A 402 -4.46 22.42 -16.61
CA LYS A 402 -4.81 22.39 -18.04
C LYS A 402 -5.48 21.08 -18.46
N TYR A 403 -4.95 19.93 -18.03
CA TYR A 403 -5.37 18.63 -18.55
C TYR A 403 -6.37 17.91 -17.65
N LEU A 404 -6.29 18.10 -16.33
CA LEU A 404 -7.03 17.28 -15.37
C LEU A 404 -8.19 18.02 -14.72
N TRP A 405 -8.17 19.35 -14.64
CA TRP A 405 -9.32 20.09 -14.12
C TRP A 405 -10.51 20.05 -15.07
N ASN A 406 -11.72 19.94 -14.52
CA ASN A 406 -12.95 20.09 -15.30
C ASN A 406 -13.84 21.22 -14.75
N GLU A 407 -13.99 22.26 -15.57
CA GLU A 407 -14.70 23.48 -15.18
C GLU A 407 -16.22 23.28 -15.02
N GLU A 408 -16.83 22.34 -15.73
CA GLU A 408 -18.27 22.07 -15.61
C GLU A 408 -18.59 21.23 -14.36
N LYS A 409 -17.79 20.18 -14.12
CA LYS A 409 -18.04 19.23 -13.02
C LYS A 409 -17.45 19.68 -11.68
N GLY A 410 -16.44 20.55 -11.68
CA GLY A 410 -15.84 21.03 -10.43
C GLY A 410 -14.98 20.04 -9.68
N ILE A 411 -14.50 19.02 -10.38
CA ILE A 411 -13.53 18.04 -9.88
C ILE A 411 -12.46 17.78 -10.94
N TYR A 412 -11.43 17.03 -10.55
CA TYR A 412 -10.37 16.60 -11.45
C TYR A 412 -10.68 15.21 -12.05
N PHE A 413 -10.29 15.01 -13.30
CA PHE A 413 -10.41 13.76 -14.04
C PHE A 413 -9.08 13.36 -14.69
N ASP A 414 -8.90 12.06 -14.89
CA ASP A 414 -7.74 11.53 -15.59
C ASP A 414 -7.77 11.96 -17.07
N TYR A 415 -6.61 12.23 -17.66
CA TYR A 415 -6.51 12.61 -19.08
C TYR A 415 -5.89 11.49 -19.91
N ASN A 416 -6.56 11.09 -20.98
CA ASN A 416 -6.12 10.01 -21.85
C ASN A 416 -5.30 10.55 -23.02
N ILE A 417 -4.00 10.23 -23.06
CA ILE A 417 -3.08 10.73 -24.08
C ILE A 417 -3.33 10.11 -25.46
N LYS A 418 -3.99 8.96 -25.53
CA LYS A 418 -4.31 8.27 -26.79
C LYS A 418 -5.54 8.90 -27.46
N THR A 419 -6.60 9.15 -26.70
CA THR A 419 -7.83 9.78 -27.22
C THR A 419 -7.75 11.31 -27.19
N LYS A 420 -6.80 11.89 -26.45
CA LYS A 420 -6.61 13.32 -26.22
C LYS A 420 -7.83 13.98 -25.57
N GLN A 421 -8.44 13.26 -24.63
CA GLN A 421 -9.66 13.68 -23.93
C GLN A 421 -9.60 13.31 -22.45
N GLN A 422 -10.36 14.02 -21.62
CA GLN A 422 -10.59 13.64 -20.22
C GLN A 422 -11.48 12.40 -20.14
N GLU A 423 -11.13 11.48 -19.25
CA GLU A 423 -11.95 10.34 -18.85
C GLU A 423 -12.83 10.76 -17.68
N VAL A 424 -14.13 10.96 -17.93
CA VAL A 424 -15.09 11.50 -16.95
C VAL A 424 -15.54 10.48 -15.88
N TYR A 425 -14.62 9.64 -15.40
CA TYR A 425 -14.86 8.73 -14.29
C TYR A 425 -14.70 9.47 -12.96
N GLU A 426 -15.79 9.65 -12.23
CA GLU A 426 -15.83 10.35 -10.94
C GLU A 426 -15.16 9.48 -9.87
N SER A 427 -13.91 9.83 -9.50
CA SER A 427 -13.12 9.11 -8.49
C SER A 427 -12.73 10.01 -7.32
N VAL A 428 -12.72 9.42 -6.11
CA VAL A 428 -12.36 10.12 -4.86
C VAL A 428 -10.90 10.59 -4.85
N THR A 429 -10.05 10.07 -5.74
CA THR A 429 -8.67 10.55 -5.92
C THR A 429 -8.60 12.02 -6.36
N THR A 430 -9.72 12.63 -6.78
CA THR A 430 -9.84 14.09 -6.96
C THR A 430 -9.50 14.91 -5.71
N LEU A 431 -9.44 14.30 -4.51
CA LEU A 431 -9.01 14.94 -3.26
C LEU A 431 -7.49 14.89 -3.05
N TRP A 432 -6.75 14.09 -3.82
CA TRP A 432 -5.30 13.97 -3.68
C TRP A 432 -4.51 15.25 -4.04
N PRO A 433 -4.92 16.11 -5.00
CA PRO A 433 -4.22 17.38 -5.21
C PRO A 433 -4.38 18.34 -4.01
N LEU A 434 -5.46 18.21 -3.22
CA LEU A 434 -5.61 18.94 -1.95
C LEU A 434 -4.70 18.34 -0.86
N TRP A 435 -4.57 17.01 -0.78
CA TRP A 435 -3.56 16.42 0.10
C TRP A 435 -2.14 16.92 -0.25
N ALA A 436 -1.84 17.02 -1.55
CA ALA A 436 -0.55 17.48 -2.05
C ALA A 436 -0.31 18.99 -1.93
N GLY A 437 -1.34 19.80 -1.62
CA GLY A 437 -1.25 21.26 -1.59
C GLY A 437 -1.11 21.91 -2.97
N LEU A 438 -1.58 21.24 -4.03
CA LEU A 438 -1.52 21.72 -5.42
C LEU A 438 -2.61 22.77 -5.71
N THR A 439 -3.77 22.58 -5.12
CA THR A 439 -5.00 23.32 -5.44
C THR A 439 -5.08 24.67 -4.72
N THR A 440 -5.63 25.72 -5.33
CA THR A 440 -5.89 26.99 -4.60
C THR A 440 -7.06 26.85 -3.63
N GLN A 441 -7.17 27.72 -2.61
CA GLN A 441 -8.29 27.64 -1.66
C GLN A 441 -9.65 27.70 -2.37
N GLU A 442 -9.85 28.64 -3.31
CA GLU A 442 -11.10 28.77 -4.07
C GLU A 442 -11.44 27.51 -4.87
N ARG A 443 -10.44 26.95 -5.57
CA ARG A 443 -10.56 25.72 -6.36
C ARG A 443 -10.87 24.52 -5.44
N ALA A 444 -10.30 24.50 -4.23
CA ALA A 444 -10.51 23.45 -3.24
C ALA A 444 -11.92 23.46 -2.63
N GLU A 445 -12.49 24.63 -2.30
CA GLU A 445 -13.88 24.74 -1.81
C GLU A 445 -14.86 24.07 -2.78
N ARG A 446 -14.64 24.26 -4.08
CA ARG A 446 -15.49 23.69 -5.12
C ARG A 446 -15.31 22.17 -5.22
N VAL A 447 -14.07 21.70 -5.19
CA VAL A 447 -13.74 20.26 -5.20
C VAL A 447 -14.34 19.58 -3.99
N ILE A 448 -14.15 20.13 -2.79
CA ILE A 448 -14.64 19.57 -1.53
C ILE A 448 -16.16 19.46 -1.56
N LYS A 449 -16.86 20.57 -1.85
CA LYS A 449 -18.32 20.58 -1.92
C LYS A 449 -18.84 19.49 -2.85
N THR A 450 -18.32 19.45 -4.09
CA THR A 450 -18.78 18.49 -5.10
C THR A 450 -18.43 17.06 -4.69
N SER A 451 -17.22 16.83 -4.17
CA SER A 451 -16.73 15.52 -3.75
C SER A 451 -17.54 14.94 -2.59
N LEU A 452 -17.89 15.75 -1.59
CA LEU A 452 -18.69 15.28 -0.46
C LEU A 452 -20.12 14.92 -0.90
N ASP A 453 -20.71 15.66 -1.83
CA ASP A 453 -22.02 15.33 -2.40
C ASP A 453 -22.00 14.00 -3.18
N MET A 454 -20.88 13.67 -3.84
CA MET A 454 -20.76 12.48 -4.69
C MET A 454 -20.29 11.22 -3.95
N PHE A 455 -19.35 11.37 -3.02
CA PHE A 455 -18.59 10.24 -2.47
C PHE A 455 -18.94 9.91 -1.02
N GLU A 456 -19.56 10.81 -0.25
CA GLU A 456 -19.84 10.56 1.16
C GLU A 456 -21.10 9.70 1.38
N PHE A 457 -20.90 8.55 2.00
CA PHE A 457 -21.94 7.62 2.41
C PHE A 457 -21.86 7.31 3.91
N LYS A 458 -22.78 6.49 4.40
CA LYS A 458 -22.96 6.21 5.84
C LYS A 458 -21.68 5.73 6.53
N GLY A 459 -20.88 4.92 5.85
CA GLY A 459 -19.64 4.34 6.34
C GLY A 459 -18.35 5.07 5.95
N GLY A 460 -18.42 6.22 5.26
CA GLY A 460 -17.24 6.94 4.77
C GLY A 460 -17.33 7.25 3.28
N LEU A 461 -16.19 7.34 2.60
CA LEU A 461 -16.11 7.68 1.18
C LEU A 461 -16.04 6.43 0.29
N VAL A 462 -16.84 6.40 -0.79
CA VAL A 462 -16.71 5.41 -1.88
C VAL A 462 -15.54 5.76 -2.81
N CYS A 463 -14.92 4.77 -3.47
CA CYS A 463 -13.80 4.99 -4.39
C CYS A 463 -14.16 5.76 -5.67
N GLY A 464 -15.40 5.61 -6.13
CA GLY A 464 -15.97 6.29 -7.27
C GLY A 464 -17.49 6.24 -7.20
N THR A 465 -18.19 6.95 -8.08
CA THR A 465 -19.66 6.97 -8.05
C THR A 465 -20.27 5.75 -8.71
N GLU A 466 -21.49 5.41 -8.30
CA GLU A 466 -22.30 4.38 -8.95
C GLU A 466 -22.48 4.63 -10.45
N LYS A 467 -22.70 5.90 -10.81
CA LYS A 467 -22.87 6.35 -12.19
C LYS A 467 -21.62 6.09 -13.03
N SER A 468 -20.43 6.43 -12.53
CA SER A 468 -19.18 6.20 -13.26
C SER A 468 -18.79 4.73 -13.32
N ARG A 469 -19.00 3.96 -12.24
CA ARG A 469 -18.86 2.50 -12.28
C ARG A 469 -19.73 1.90 -13.38
N GLY A 470 -20.94 2.42 -13.56
CA GLY A 470 -21.91 1.93 -14.55
C GLY A 470 -22.63 0.66 -14.09
N GLU A 471 -23.35 0.02 -15.01
CA GLU A 471 -24.08 -1.22 -14.72
C GLU A 471 -23.12 -2.41 -14.54
N VAL A 472 -23.47 -3.29 -13.58
CA VAL A 472 -22.73 -4.52 -13.29
C VAL A 472 -23.59 -5.73 -13.62
N GLY A 473 -22.95 -6.79 -14.11
CA GLY A 473 -23.60 -8.03 -14.50
C GLY A 473 -22.60 -9.17 -14.68
N LEU A 474 -23.07 -10.32 -15.16
CA LEU A 474 -22.20 -11.50 -15.36
C LEU A 474 -21.05 -11.24 -16.34
N SER A 475 -21.28 -10.45 -17.39
CA SER A 475 -20.27 -10.06 -18.39
C SER A 475 -19.41 -8.86 -17.95
N ARG A 476 -19.81 -8.15 -16.90
CA ARG A 476 -19.15 -6.95 -16.37
C ARG A 476 -19.26 -6.95 -14.85
N PRO A 477 -18.57 -7.87 -14.14
CA PRO A 477 -18.70 -8.02 -12.70
C PRO A 477 -18.17 -6.80 -11.98
N ASN A 478 -18.64 -6.52 -10.77
CA ASN A 478 -18.13 -5.37 -10.03
C ASN A 478 -16.61 -5.49 -9.77
N ARG A 479 -15.92 -4.36 -9.60
CA ARG A 479 -14.49 -4.30 -9.26
C ARG A 479 -14.28 -3.80 -7.84
N GLN A 480 -13.17 -4.19 -7.22
CA GLN A 480 -12.95 -3.94 -5.80
C GLN A 480 -12.62 -2.47 -5.46
N TRP A 481 -12.08 -1.69 -6.40
CA TRP A 481 -11.80 -0.26 -6.25
C TRP A 481 -12.89 0.64 -6.86
N ASP A 482 -14.11 0.13 -6.98
CA ASP A 482 -15.28 0.87 -7.47
C ASP A 482 -16.40 0.92 -6.40
N TYR A 483 -17.43 1.73 -6.68
CA TYR A 483 -18.66 1.74 -5.88
C TYR A 483 -19.23 0.31 -5.67
N PRO A 484 -19.68 -0.08 -4.47
CA PRO A 484 -19.92 0.73 -3.26
C PRO A 484 -18.78 0.70 -2.24
N PHE A 485 -17.57 0.30 -2.64
CA PHE A 485 -16.50 0.01 -1.70
C PHE A 485 -15.75 1.29 -1.28
N GLY A 486 -15.32 1.30 -0.02
CA GLY A 486 -14.40 2.28 0.53
C GLY A 486 -13.15 1.60 1.06
N TRP A 487 -12.01 2.25 0.83
CA TRP A 487 -10.69 1.78 1.23
C TRP A 487 -10.00 2.81 2.11
N ALA A 488 -9.23 2.32 3.08
CA ALA A 488 -8.53 3.14 4.07
C ALA A 488 -7.62 4.24 3.48
N PRO A 489 -6.80 4.00 2.42
CA PRO A 489 -6.00 5.03 1.78
C PRO A 489 -6.81 6.25 1.35
N HIS A 490 -7.97 6.03 0.72
CA HIS A 490 -8.83 7.12 0.27
C HIS A 490 -9.39 7.94 1.43
N GLN A 491 -9.72 7.28 2.56
CA GLN A 491 -10.20 7.99 3.75
C GLN A 491 -9.09 8.85 4.36
N ILE A 492 -7.91 8.24 4.59
CA ILE A 492 -6.75 8.91 5.19
C ILE A 492 -6.36 10.14 4.37
N MET A 493 -6.23 9.97 3.05
CA MET A 493 -5.87 11.05 2.14
C MET A 493 -6.92 12.15 2.14
N ALA A 494 -8.21 11.80 2.13
CA ALA A 494 -9.30 12.77 2.17
C ALA A 494 -9.34 13.56 3.49
N TRP A 495 -9.15 12.92 4.65
CA TRP A 495 -9.14 13.63 5.92
C TRP A 495 -8.02 14.67 5.97
N LYS A 496 -6.82 14.28 5.54
CA LYS A 496 -5.68 15.19 5.50
C LYS A 496 -5.87 16.31 4.46
N ALA A 497 -6.43 16.00 3.29
CA ALA A 497 -6.83 16.99 2.29
C ALA A 497 -7.81 18.02 2.86
N LEU A 498 -8.87 17.58 3.54
CA LEU A 498 -9.86 18.47 4.16
C LEU A 498 -9.22 19.35 5.25
N ILE A 499 -8.36 18.79 6.09
CA ILE A 499 -7.65 19.54 7.13
C ILE A 499 -6.73 20.60 6.53
N ASN A 500 -5.99 20.27 5.47
CA ASN A 500 -5.09 21.21 4.79
C ASN A 500 -5.82 22.44 4.24
N TYR A 501 -7.13 22.36 3.99
CA TYR A 501 -7.97 23.44 3.46
C TYR A 501 -9.02 23.96 4.45
N ASN A 502 -8.83 23.76 5.75
CA ASN A 502 -9.69 24.28 6.83
C ASN A 502 -11.09 23.64 6.94
N HIS A 503 -11.29 22.44 6.40
CA HIS A 503 -12.51 21.63 6.53
C HIS A 503 -12.39 20.54 7.61
N GLU A 504 -11.77 20.87 8.75
CA GLU A 504 -11.61 19.94 9.87
C GLU A 504 -12.96 19.35 10.36
N PRO A 505 -14.09 20.09 10.42
CA PRO A 505 -15.38 19.50 10.78
C PRO A 505 -15.84 18.39 9.82
N ASP A 506 -15.60 18.54 8.51
CA ASP A 506 -15.91 17.50 7.52
C ASP A 506 -14.99 16.29 7.68
N ALA A 507 -13.69 16.52 7.88
CA ALA A 507 -12.72 15.46 8.15
C ALA A 507 -13.15 14.63 9.38
N LYS A 508 -13.53 15.29 10.47
CA LYS A 508 -14.04 14.66 11.70
C LYS A 508 -15.32 13.85 11.45
N ARG A 509 -16.28 14.41 10.70
CA ARG A 509 -17.53 13.74 10.36
C ARG A 509 -17.29 12.46 9.56
N ILE A 510 -16.47 12.53 8.52
CA ILE A 510 -16.17 11.39 7.64
C ILE A 510 -15.35 10.34 8.40
N ALA A 511 -14.36 10.76 9.19
CA ALA A 511 -13.60 9.87 10.05
C ALA A 511 -14.52 9.15 11.05
N TYR A 512 -15.45 9.85 11.69
CA TYR A 512 -16.42 9.23 12.60
C TYR A 512 -17.26 8.15 11.91
N ARG A 513 -17.74 8.41 10.68
CA ARG A 513 -18.49 7.42 9.87
C ARG A 513 -17.69 6.14 9.63
N TRP A 514 -16.43 6.30 9.23
CA TRP A 514 -15.50 5.19 8.98
C TRP A 514 -15.20 4.40 10.25
N LEU A 515 -14.82 5.09 11.34
CA LEU A 515 -14.55 4.48 12.63
C LEU A 515 -15.77 3.77 13.21
N TYR A 516 -16.96 4.35 13.05
CA TYR A 516 -18.22 3.74 13.49
C TYR A 516 -18.45 2.39 12.79
N MET A 517 -18.28 2.36 11.47
CA MET A 517 -18.44 1.14 10.67
C MET A 517 -17.43 0.05 11.09
N ILE A 518 -16.16 0.41 11.28
CA ILE A 518 -15.13 -0.52 11.76
C ILE A 518 -15.46 -1.02 13.16
N THR A 519 -15.78 -0.12 14.09
CA THR A 519 -16.07 -0.47 15.49
C THR A 519 -17.30 -1.36 15.58
N LYS A 520 -18.35 -1.07 14.78
CA LYS A 520 -19.54 -1.92 14.69
C LYS A 520 -19.19 -3.31 14.16
N SER A 521 -18.38 -3.39 13.10
CA SER A 521 -17.90 -4.67 12.57
C SER A 521 -17.14 -5.47 13.61
N PHE A 522 -16.20 -4.83 14.29
CA PHE A 522 -15.38 -5.42 15.35
C PHE A 522 -16.23 -5.95 16.51
N VAL A 523 -17.26 -5.20 16.92
CA VAL A 523 -18.15 -5.60 18.03
C VAL A 523 -19.11 -6.73 17.63
N ASP A 524 -19.74 -6.63 16.47
CA ASP A 524 -20.82 -7.54 16.07
C ASP A 524 -20.31 -8.86 15.49
N PHE A 525 -19.10 -8.87 14.90
CA PHE A 525 -18.56 -10.00 14.15
C PHE A 525 -17.23 -10.47 14.72
N ASN A 526 -17.20 -10.71 16.03
CA ASN A 526 -16.08 -11.38 16.70
C ASN A 526 -14.68 -10.77 16.49
N GLY A 527 -14.57 -9.45 16.38
CA GLY A 527 -13.32 -8.75 16.15
C GLY A 527 -12.91 -8.61 14.68
N VAL A 528 -13.78 -8.97 13.74
CA VAL A 528 -13.50 -8.90 12.30
C VAL A 528 -13.35 -7.45 11.82
N VAL A 529 -12.18 -7.19 11.23
CA VAL A 529 -11.83 -5.94 10.55
C VAL A 529 -11.20 -6.31 9.19
N PRO A 530 -12.00 -6.35 8.10
CA PRO A 530 -11.50 -6.70 6.77
C PRO A 530 -10.64 -5.61 6.14
N GLU A 531 -10.10 -5.94 4.98
CA GLU A 531 -9.28 -5.05 4.14
C GLU A 531 -10.03 -3.81 3.64
N LYS A 532 -11.32 -4.00 3.33
CA LYS A 532 -12.23 -3.02 2.74
C LYS A 532 -13.67 -3.28 3.16
N TYR A 533 -14.49 -2.25 3.02
CA TYR A 533 -15.90 -2.28 3.40
C TYR A 533 -16.80 -1.79 2.28
N ASP A 534 -18.04 -2.29 2.26
CA ASP A 534 -19.15 -1.61 1.58
C ASP A 534 -19.60 -0.46 2.48
N VAL A 535 -19.22 0.77 2.10
CA VAL A 535 -19.49 1.98 2.91
C VAL A 535 -20.92 2.49 2.75
N VAL A 536 -21.64 2.01 1.73
CA VAL A 536 -23.04 2.37 1.48
C VAL A 536 -23.95 1.59 2.41
N ARG A 537 -23.72 0.27 2.49
CA ARG A 537 -24.48 -0.66 3.33
C ARG A 537 -23.90 -0.84 4.74
N MET A 538 -22.70 -0.29 4.99
CA MET A 538 -21.92 -0.49 6.22
C MET A 538 -21.69 -1.98 6.52
N SER A 539 -21.17 -2.70 5.53
CA SER A 539 -20.97 -4.14 5.59
C SER A 539 -19.50 -4.50 5.43
N HIS A 540 -19.02 -5.42 6.27
CA HIS A 540 -17.70 -6.05 6.15
C HIS A 540 -17.68 -7.16 5.08
N VAL A 541 -18.87 -7.59 4.61
CA VAL A 541 -19.01 -8.61 3.56
C VAL A 541 -18.90 -7.93 2.19
N CYS A 542 -17.77 -8.16 1.52
CA CYS A 542 -17.48 -7.66 0.18
C CYS A 542 -17.30 -8.85 -0.78
N ASN A 543 -18.35 -9.20 -1.53
CA ASN A 543 -18.31 -10.29 -2.51
C ASN A 543 -17.91 -9.76 -3.89
N VAL A 544 -16.64 -9.39 -4.03
CA VAL A 544 -16.07 -8.85 -5.27
C VAL A 544 -14.71 -9.47 -5.56
N GLU A 545 -14.48 -9.92 -6.79
CA GLU A 545 -13.25 -10.63 -7.18
C GLU A 545 -12.94 -11.78 -6.20
N TYR A 546 -11.82 -11.70 -5.47
CA TYR A 546 -11.43 -12.69 -4.47
C TYR A 546 -12.09 -12.53 -3.09
N GLY A 547 -12.95 -11.52 -2.95
CA GLY A 547 -13.63 -11.15 -1.71
C GLY A 547 -12.68 -10.68 -0.61
N ASN A 548 -13.21 -10.58 0.61
CA ASN A 548 -12.40 -10.48 1.81
C ASN A 548 -12.01 -11.91 2.23
N LYS A 549 -10.76 -12.33 1.96
CA LYS A 549 -10.31 -13.71 2.24
C LYS A 549 -10.21 -14.03 3.75
N ASP A 550 -10.29 -13.02 4.60
CA ASP A 550 -10.06 -13.14 6.04
C ASP A 550 -11.36 -13.31 6.87
N SER A 551 -12.56 -13.36 6.27
CA SER A 551 -13.82 -13.34 7.05
C SER A 551 -14.30 -14.70 7.58
N GLY A 552 -13.41 -15.66 7.88
CA GLY A 552 -13.84 -17.06 8.08
C GLY A 552 -13.08 -17.97 9.07
N THR A 553 -11.97 -17.57 9.67
CA THR A 553 -11.28 -18.41 10.69
C THR A 553 -10.94 -17.58 11.93
N PRO A 554 -10.77 -18.17 13.13
CA PRO A 554 -10.30 -17.44 14.32
C PRO A 554 -8.96 -16.72 14.12
N GLU A 555 -8.18 -17.12 13.11
CA GLU A 555 -6.94 -16.47 12.65
C GLU A 555 -7.20 -15.17 11.85
N SER A 556 -8.47 -14.76 11.66
CA SER A 556 -8.93 -13.53 10.98
C SER A 556 -8.58 -12.22 11.71
N VAL A 557 -7.45 -12.21 12.42
CA VAL A 557 -7.06 -11.24 13.46
C VAL A 557 -5.68 -10.63 13.18
N GLU A 558 -4.94 -11.13 12.18
CA GLU A 558 -3.80 -10.44 11.53
C GLU A 558 -4.30 -9.25 10.67
N LEU A 559 -4.82 -8.20 11.33
CA LEU A 559 -5.62 -7.15 10.68
C LEU A 559 -4.86 -6.35 9.61
N LEU A 560 -5.53 -6.09 8.49
CA LEU A 560 -4.89 -5.62 7.26
C LEU A 560 -4.34 -4.19 7.34
N ARG A 561 -3.01 -4.08 7.17
CA ARG A 561 -2.28 -2.92 6.63
C ARG A 561 -2.81 -1.56 7.09
N TRP A 562 -3.25 -0.76 6.13
CA TRP A 562 -3.76 0.59 6.24
C TRP A 562 -5.05 0.71 7.05
N MET A 563 -5.75 -0.39 7.34
CA MET A 563 -7.00 -0.34 8.10
C MET A 563 -6.69 0.00 9.55
N ASN A 564 -5.64 -0.62 10.10
CA ASN A 564 -5.08 -0.33 11.41
C ASN A 564 -4.70 1.15 11.51
N THR A 565 -3.94 1.66 10.52
CA THR A 565 -3.61 3.08 10.43
C THR A 565 -4.85 3.96 10.37
N SER A 566 -5.82 3.63 9.52
CA SER A 566 -7.02 4.46 9.36
C SER A 566 -7.81 4.56 10.66
N TYR A 567 -7.80 3.50 11.47
CA TYR A 567 -8.42 3.51 12.78
C TYR A 567 -7.66 4.41 13.75
N GLN A 568 -6.34 4.21 13.90
CA GLN A 568 -5.51 5.04 14.80
C GLN A 568 -5.53 6.52 14.40
N MET A 569 -5.34 6.81 13.12
CA MET A 569 -5.34 8.17 12.58
C MET A 569 -6.71 8.82 12.71
N GLY A 570 -7.79 8.10 12.40
CA GLY A 570 -9.14 8.60 12.61
C GLY A 570 -9.40 8.96 14.07
N LEU A 571 -8.91 8.14 15.03
CA LEU A 571 -9.05 8.42 16.45
C LEU A 571 -8.31 9.68 16.91
N THR A 572 -7.24 10.09 16.24
CA THR A 572 -6.57 11.38 16.53
C THR A 572 -7.46 12.58 16.23
N LEU A 573 -8.43 12.43 15.33
CA LEU A 573 -9.42 13.48 14.99
C LEU A 573 -10.60 13.52 15.98
N MET A 574 -10.77 12.49 16.82
CA MET A 574 -11.92 12.35 17.70
C MET A 574 -11.71 13.04 19.04
N SER A 575 -12.68 13.87 19.45
CA SER A 575 -12.76 14.34 20.84
C SER A 575 -13.14 13.21 21.79
N GLU A 576 -12.91 13.38 23.10
CA GLU A 576 -13.32 12.38 24.09
C GLU A 576 -14.83 12.10 24.08
N LYS A 577 -15.65 13.10 23.74
CA LYS A 577 -17.09 12.91 23.55
C LYS A 577 -17.38 11.98 22.36
N LEU A 578 -16.73 12.20 21.22
CA LEU A 578 -16.90 11.37 20.03
C LEU A 578 -16.40 9.93 20.27
N LYS A 579 -15.26 9.76 20.97
CA LYS A 579 -14.78 8.42 21.37
C LYS A 579 -15.78 7.69 22.27
N ARG A 580 -16.44 8.39 23.19
CA ARG A 580 -17.53 7.81 24.00
C ARG A 580 -18.73 7.41 23.14
N SER A 581 -19.10 8.22 22.15
CA SER A 581 -20.16 7.89 21.20
C SER A 581 -19.82 6.65 20.35
N LEU A 582 -18.58 6.51 19.89
CA LEU A 582 -18.11 5.31 19.18
C LEU A 582 -18.15 4.07 20.07
N ASN A 583 -17.69 4.18 21.32
CA ASN A 583 -17.75 3.09 22.30
C ASN A 583 -19.19 2.64 22.59
N ALA A 584 -20.15 3.57 22.56
CA ALA A 584 -21.57 3.29 22.72
C ALA A 584 -22.26 2.83 21.41
N LEU A 585 -21.51 2.70 20.31
CA LEU A 585 -22.02 2.42 18.96
C LEU A 585 -23.15 3.38 18.55
N THR A 586 -23.02 4.67 18.88
CA THR A 586 -23.96 5.71 18.47
C THR A 586 -23.82 5.98 16.96
N PRO A 587 -24.89 5.77 16.16
CA PRO A 587 -24.84 6.02 14.72
C PRO A 587 -24.48 7.47 14.37
N PRO A 588 -23.76 7.71 13.26
CA PRO A 588 -23.31 9.06 12.87
C PRO A 588 -24.45 10.09 12.78
N GLU A 589 -25.66 9.68 12.41
CA GLU A 589 -26.84 10.55 12.27
C GLU A 589 -27.34 11.10 13.62
N LYS A 590 -26.90 10.52 14.74
CA LYS A 590 -27.28 10.92 16.10
C LYS A 590 -26.18 11.68 16.83
N VAL A 591 -25.10 12.02 16.14
CA VAL A 591 -23.92 12.67 16.73
C VAL A 591 -23.75 14.07 16.18
N THR A 592 -23.44 15.01 17.06
CA THR A 592 -22.94 16.34 16.69
C THR A 592 -21.42 16.29 16.77
N PHE A 593 -20.70 16.88 15.81
CA PHE A 593 -19.23 16.88 15.80
C PHE A 593 -18.63 17.94 16.76
N GLN A 594 -19.34 18.12 17.88
CA GLN A 594 -19.27 19.13 18.94
C GLN A 594 -19.88 18.49 20.20
#